data_AF-A0A6S7H6P0-F1
#
_entry.id   AF-A0A6S7H6P0-F1
#
_cell.length_a   1.000
_cell.length_b   1.000
_cell.length_c   1.000
_cell.angle_alpha   90.00
_cell.angle_beta   90.00
_cell.angle_gamma   90.00
#
_symmetry.space_group_name_H-M   'P 1'
#
loop_
_entity.id
_entity.type
_entity.pdbx_description
1 polymer ?
#
loop_
_entity_poly.entity_id
_entity_poly.type
_entity_poly.pdbx_seq_one_letter_code
_entity_poly.pdbx_strand_id
1 'polypeptide(L)'
;EQKVQPRTEGEVSTTTSVSNPSEQASFMSWVPGLKRETRSSVPGTSRVDGPSASSENMINSSYKLPRELSSREQLDSALVQKLIKSYFNIVCKNIQDNIPKAVMCFLVNYVKERIQSELVEKLYKTEEFNQLLEESDDIHRRRQEATEMLKALQKAAQIIGEVRDSQLW
;
A
#
# COMPACT_ATOMS: atom_id res chain seq x y z
N GLU A 1 -0.06 22.76 54.14
CA GLU A 1 -0.67 21.41 54.10
C GLU A 1 -2.00 21.47 53.39
N GLN A 2 -2.13 20.77 52.26
CA GLN A 2 -3.29 19.95 51.94
C GLN A 2 -2.92 19.06 50.76
N LYS A 3 -3.04 17.76 51.01
CA LYS A 3 -2.59 16.60 50.25
C LYS A 3 -3.68 16.25 49.25
N VAL A 4 -3.40 16.31 47.95
CA VAL A 4 -4.29 15.76 46.91
C VAL A 4 -3.65 14.47 46.38
N GLN A 5 -4.32 13.35 46.66
CA GLN A 5 -4.01 12.02 46.15
C GLN A 5 -4.70 11.80 44.77
N PRO A 6 -4.20 10.85 43.95
CA PRO A 6 -4.62 10.68 42.56
C PRO A 6 -5.89 9.82 42.44
N ARG A 7 -6.73 10.11 41.44
CA ARG A 7 -7.83 9.23 41.01
C ARG A 7 -7.43 8.49 39.73
N THR A 8 -7.52 7.18 39.79
CA THR A 8 -7.33 6.21 38.71
C THR A 8 -8.63 5.97 37.92
N GLU A 9 -8.41 5.63 36.66
CA GLU A 9 -9.20 4.73 35.79
C GLU A 9 -10.51 5.20 35.15
N GLY A 10 -10.52 5.06 33.83
CA GLY A 10 -11.63 5.28 32.91
C GLY A 10 -11.15 5.04 31.47
N GLU A 11 -10.60 3.86 31.20
CA GLU A 11 -10.26 3.41 29.84
C GLU A 11 -11.55 3.24 29.01
N VAL A 12 -11.71 4.06 27.96
CA VAL A 12 -12.76 3.87 26.96
C VAL A 12 -12.20 2.97 25.86
N SER A 13 -12.50 1.67 25.97
CA SER A 13 -12.31 0.68 24.92
C SER A 13 -13.42 0.82 23.89
N THR A 14 -13.12 1.35 22.70
CA THR A 14 -14.01 1.20 21.53
C THR A 14 -13.64 -0.09 20.80
N THR A 15 -14.36 -1.15 21.12
CA THR A 15 -14.30 -2.44 20.42
C THR A 15 -15.05 -2.33 19.09
N THR A 16 -14.33 -2.11 17.98
CA THR A 16 -14.87 -2.42 16.65
C THR A 16 -14.47 -3.84 16.30
N SER A 17 -15.44 -4.74 16.38
CA SER A 17 -15.35 -6.13 15.98
C SER A 17 -15.26 -6.22 14.44
N VAL A 18 -14.08 -6.57 13.93
CA VAL A 18 -13.94 -7.08 12.56
C VAL A 18 -13.53 -8.54 12.65
N SER A 19 -14.45 -9.37 12.21
CA SER A 19 -14.36 -10.81 12.09
C SER A 19 -13.11 -11.25 11.33
N ASN A 20 -12.48 -12.28 11.88
CA ASN A 20 -11.40 -13.06 11.29
C ASN A 20 -11.81 -13.60 9.91
N PRO A 21 -10.93 -13.51 8.89
CA PRO A 21 -10.78 -14.59 7.94
C PRO A 21 -9.37 -15.14 8.07
N SER A 22 -9.30 -16.35 8.62
CA SER A 22 -8.14 -17.22 8.55
C SER A 22 -7.90 -17.62 7.09
N GLU A 23 -7.16 -16.81 6.34
CA GLU A 23 -6.52 -17.26 5.10
C GLU A 23 -5.12 -16.68 5.03
N GLN A 24 -4.12 -17.55 5.06
CA GLN A 24 -2.74 -17.18 4.80
C GLN A 24 -2.63 -16.76 3.32
N ALA A 25 -2.92 -15.49 3.05
CA ALA A 25 -2.71 -14.89 1.74
C ALA A 25 -1.21 -14.96 1.42
N SER A 26 -0.87 -15.76 0.42
CA SER A 26 0.51 -15.90 -0.03
C SER A 26 0.99 -14.55 -0.57
N PHE A 27 2.13 -14.08 -0.07
CA PHE A 27 2.69 -12.73 -0.31
C PHE A 27 2.90 -12.33 -1.79
N MET A 28 2.69 -13.26 -2.75
CA MET A 28 2.75 -13.03 -4.21
C MET A 28 1.38 -12.77 -4.85
N SER A 29 0.29 -12.72 -4.10
CA SER A 29 -1.06 -12.55 -4.66
C SER A 29 -1.25 -11.24 -5.45
N TRP A 30 -0.48 -10.21 -5.12
CA TRP A 30 -0.50 -8.90 -5.79
C TRP A 30 0.35 -8.81 -7.06
N VAL A 31 1.19 -9.82 -7.37
CA VAL A 31 2.07 -9.79 -8.55
C VAL A 31 1.31 -10.34 -9.76
N PRO A 32 1.00 -9.52 -10.78
CA PRO A 32 0.30 -9.98 -11.97
C PRO A 32 1.16 -11.01 -12.73
N GLY A 33 0.62 -12.21 -12.97
CA GLY A 33 1.27 -13.26 -13.78
C GLY A 33 1.92 -14.41 -13.01
N LEU A 34 1.91 -14.41 -11.68
CA LEU A 34 2.49 -15.51 -10.89
C LEU A 34 1.42 -16.28 -10.10
N LYS A 35 0.60 -17.09 -10.80
CA LYS A 35 -0.33 -18.03 -10.16
C LYS A 35 0.39 -19.34 -9.82
N ARG A 36 0.29 -19.76 -8.55
CA ARG A 36 0.85 -21.00 -8.01
C ARG A 36 -0.08 -22.18 -8.34
N GLU A 37 0.43 -23.15 -9.10
CA GLU A 37 -0.23 -24.41 -9.41
C GLU A 37 -0.42 -25.26 -8.14
N THR A 38 -1.66 -25.47 -7.70
CA THR A 38 -2.03 -26.39 -6.61
C THR A 38 -2.36 -27.77 -7.20
N ARG A 39 -1.52 -28.78 -6.95
CA ARG A 39 -1.77 -30.18 -7.34
C ARG A 39 -2.87 -30.81 -6.47
N SER A 40 -3.97 -31.27 -7.08
CA SER A 40 -4.50 -32.64 -6.93
C SER A 40 -5.73 -32.90 -7.81
N SER A 41 -5.85 -34.15 -8.24
CA SER A 41 -7.05 -34.88 -8.71
C SER A 41 -7.32 -34.91 -10.22
N VAL A 42 -7.13 -36.12 -10.80
CA VAL A 42 -7.52 -36.54 -12.15
C VAL A 42 -8.92 -37.16 -12.09
N PRO A 43 -9.81 -36.90 -13.07
CA PRO A 43 -10.29 -38.00 -13.90
C PRO A 43 -10.31 -37.62 -15.40
N GLY A 44 -10.08 -38.62 -16.26
CA GLY A 44 -9.94 -38.43 -17.70
C GLY A 44 -11.24 -38.16 -18.46
N THR A 45 -11.12 -37.71 -19.72
CA THR A 45 -11.69 -38.32 -20.94
C THR A 45 -11.37 -37.47 -22.19
N SER A 46 -11.17 -38.20 -23.31
CA SER A 46 -11.29 -37.85 -24.74
C SER A 46 -10.54 -36.68 -25.40
N ARG A 47 -9.60 -37.09 -26.26
CA ARG A 47 -9.15 -36.56 -27.58
C ARG A 47 -10.00 -35.46 -28.25
N VAL A 48 -9.32 -34.45 -28.81
CA VAL A 48 -9.47 -33.97 -30.21
C VAL A 48 -8.16 -33.31 -30.69
N ASP A 49 -7.72 -33.62 -31.91
CA ASP A 49 -6.54 -33.11 -32.61
C ASP A 49 -6.73 -31.69 -33.22
N GLY A 50 -5.64 -30.93 -33.32
CA GLY A 50 -5.52 -29.72 -34.15
C GLY A 50 -4.17 -29.00 -33.96
N PRO A 51 -3.39 -28.67 -35.01
CA PRO A 51 -2.06 -28.10 -34.88
C PRO A 51 -2.13 -26.57 -34.84
N SER A 52 -1.74 -25.95 -33.72
CA SER A 52 -1.54 -24.50 -33.65
C SER A 52 -0.19 -24.21 -33.03
N ALA A 53 0.69 -23.62 -33.84
CA ALA A 53 1.99 -23.14 -33.44
C ALA A 53 1.86 -22.15 -32.26
N SER A 54 2.58 -22.40 -31.18
CA SER A 54 2.92 -21.41 -30.18
C SER A 54 4.27 -21.77 -29.59
N SER A 55 5.09 -20.74 -29.50
CA SER A 55 6.47 -20.72 -29.04
C SER A 55 6.64 -21.36 -27.65
N GLU A 56 6.97 -22.65 -27.61
CA GLU A 56 7.36 -23.32 -26.36
C GLU A 56 8.89 -23.26 -26.22
N ASN A 57 9.33 -22.37 -25.34
CA ASN A 57 10.49 -22.48 -24.45
C ASN A 57 11.75 -23.18 -25.01
N MET A 58 12.71 -22.36 -25.44
CA MET A 58 14.09 -22.70 -25.85
C MET A 58 15.00 -23.29 -24.75
N ILE A 59 14.47 -23.94 -23.71
CA ILE A 59 15.26 -24.53 -22.62
C ILE A 59 15.09 -26.05 -22.52
N ASN A 60 14.73 -26.72 -23.62
CA ASN A 60 14.82 -28.18 -23.69
C ASN A 60 15.97 -28.59 -24.62
N SER A 61 17.19 -28.25 -24.21
CA SER A 61 18.39 -28.89 -24.74
C SER A 61 18.33 -30.35 -24.32
N SER A 62 17.81 -31.19 -25.20
CA SER A 62 17.77 -32.63 -25.04
C SER A 62 19.21 -33.15 -25.01
N TYR A 63 19.78 -33.29 -23.80
CA TYR A 63 20.95 -34.13 -23.58
C TYR A 63 20.51 -35.58 -23.77
N LYS A 64 20.45 -36.03 -25.03
CA LYS A 64 20.25 -37.45 -25.33
C LYS A 64 21.49 -38.18 -24.84
N LEU A 65 21.38 -38.78 -23.66
CA LEU A 65 22.42 -39.66 -23.15
C LEU A 65 22.48 -40.86 -24.12
N PRO A 66 23.67 -41.21 -24.66
CA PRO A 66 23.81 -42.30 -25.65
C PRO A 66 23.45 -43.70 -25.12
N ARG A 67 23.11 -43.83 -23.83
CA ARG A 67 22.90 -45.08 -23.11
C ARG A 67 21.67 -44.97 -22.22
N GLU A 68 20.81 -45.98 -22.26
CA GLU A 68 19.71 -46.14 -21.31
C GLU A 68 20.26 -46.23 -19.88
N LEU A 69 19.74 -45.38 -19.00
CA LEU A 69 20.22 -45.27 -17.62
C LEU A 69 19.82 -46.53 -16.87
N SER A 70 20.74 -47.12 -16.10
CA SER A 70 20.44 -48.25 -15.22
C SER A 70 19.35 -47.87 -14.23
N SER A 71 18.52 -48.83 -13.79
CA SER A 71 17.46 -48.56 -12.80
C SER A 71 17.97 -47.86 -11.54
N ARG A 72 19.22 -48.13 -11.15
CA ARG A 72 19.90 -47.43 -10.05
C ARG A 72 20.21 -45.97 -10.39
N GLU A 73 20.75 -45.69 -11.58
CA GLU A 73 21.06 -44.34 -12.05
C GLU A 73 19.78 -43.49 -12.22
N GLN A 74 18.66 -44.12 -12.64
CA GLN A 74 17.35 -43.47 -12.70
C GLN A 74 16.86 -43.05 -11.31
N LEU A 75 17.02 -43.93 -10.30
CA LEU A 75 16.66 -43.64 -8.92
C LEU A 75 17.53 -42.51 -8.33
N ASP A 76 18.84 -42.58 -8.55
CA ASP A 76 19.79 -41.58 -8.08
C ASP A 76 19.52 -40.20 -8.74
N SER A 77 19.24 -40.18 -10.04
CA SER A 77 18.84 -38.96 -10.76
C SER A 77 17.54 -38.36 -10.22
N ALA A 78 16.53 -39.20 -9.95
CA ALA A 78 15.27 -38.75 -9.35
C ALA A 78 15.47 -38.22 -7.91
N LEU A 79 16.39 -38.81 -7.14
CA LEU A 79 16.75 -38.33 -5.81
C LEU A 79 17.41 -36.95 -5.88
N VAL A 80 18.41 -36.78 -6.76
CA VAL A 80 19.08 -35.49 -7.01
C VAL A 80 18.05 -34.43 -7.40
N GLN A 81 17.11 -34.76 -8.29
CA GLN A 81 16.04 -33.83 -8.68
C GLN A 81 15.15 -33.44 -7.50
N LYS A 82 14.80 -34.38 -6.61
CA LYS A 82 14.02 -34.08 -5.39
C LYS A 82 14.79 -33.19 -4.43
N LEU A 83 16.09 -33.43 -4.24
CA LEU A 83 16.94 -32.62 -3.37
C LEU A 83 17.08 -31.19 -3.88
N ILE A 84 17.33 -31.01 -5.18
CA ILE A 84 17.40 -29.68 -5.81
C ILE A 84 16.09 -28.93 -5.60
N LYS A 85 14.94 -29.57 -5.88
CA LYS A 85 13.61 -28.97 -5.67
C LYS A 85 13.38 -28.60 -4.20
N SER A 86 13.76 -29.47 -3.28
CA SER A 86 13.61 -29.22 -1.84
C SER A 86 14.44 -28.02 -1.39
N TYR A 87 15.71 -27.96 -1.80
CA TYR A 87 16.60 -26.85 -1.46
C TYR A 87 16.13 -25.53 -2.08
N PHE A 88 15.75 -25.56 -3.36
CA PHE A 88 15.20 -24.40 -4.07
C PHE A 88 13.98 -23.82 -3.33
N ASN A 89 13.06 -24.68 -2.88
CA ASN A 89 11.89 -24.24 -2.14
C ASN A 89 12.24 -23.55 -0.80
N ILE A 90 13.27 -24.02 -0.10
CA ILE A 90 13.75 -23.38 1.15
C ILE A 90 14.34 -22.02 0.83
N VAL A 91 15.20 -21.92 -0.18
CA VAL A 91 15.82 -20.66 -0.60
C VAL A 91 14.77 -19.66 -1.05
N CYS A 92 13.79 -20.09 -1.85
CA CYS A 92 12.67 -19.25 -2.23
C CYS A 92 11.97 -18.71 -0.99
N LYS A 93 11.54 -19.56 -0.05
CA LYS A 93 10.90 -19.09 1.20
C LYS A 93 11.76 -18.07 1.96
N ASN A 94 13.06 -18.30 2.08
CA ASN A 94 13.97 -17.35 2.73
C ASN A 94 13.99 -15.98 2.02
N ILE A 95 14.00 -15.99 0.68
CA ILE A 95 13.94 -14.76 -0.12
C ILE A 95 12.60 -14.04 0.09
N GLN A 96 11.49 -14.80 0.13
CA GLN A 96 10.15 -14.27 0.37
C GLN A 96 10.06 -13.52 1.71
N ASP A 97 10.76 -14.01 2.74
CA ASP A 97 10.77 -13.37 4.06
C ASP A 97 11.78 -12.22 4.15
N ASN A 98 12.94 -12.34 3.51
CA ASN A 98 14.03 -11.37 3.65
C ASN A 98 13.81 -10.09 2.84
N ILE A 99 13.21 -10.17 1.64
CA ILE A 99 13.00 -8.98 0.80
C ILE A 99 12.06 -7.97 1.48
N PRO A 100 10.86 -8.35 1.97
CA PRO A 100 9.96 -7.40 2.63
C PRO A 100 10.61 -6.78 3.88
N LYS A 101 11.39 -7.56 4.65
CA LYS A 101 12.14 -7.05 5.81
C LYS A 101 13.20 -6.03 5.39
N ALA A 102 13.92 -6.28 4.30
CA ALA A 102 14.90 -5.32 3.77
C ALA A 102 14.23 -4.03 3.31
N VAL A 103 13.13 -4.11 2.56
CA VAL A 103 12.36 -2.93 2.12
C VAL A 103 11.83 -2.15 3.32
N MET A 104 11.29 -2.84 4.32
CA MET A 104 10.81 -2.22 5.55
C MET A 104 11.93 -1.46 6.26
N CYS A 105 13.08 -2.10 6.45
CA CYS A 105 14.22 -1.54 7.18
C CYS A 105 14.86 -0.36 6.43
N PHE A 106 15.14 -0.52 5.14
CA PHE A 106 15.93 0.45 4.39
C PHE A 106 15.12 1.58 3.77
N LEU A 107 13.87 1.33 3.38
CA LEU A 107 13.06 2.35 2.71
C LEU A 107 11.99 2.91 3.64
N VAL A 108 11.13 2.03 4.17
CA VAL A 108 9.95 2.49 4.92
C VAL A 108 10.36 3.19 6.21
N ASN A 109 11.22 2.57 7.02
CA ASN A 109 11.70 3.18 8.26
C ASN A 109 12.54 4.43 7.99
N TYR A 110 13.41 4.38 6.97
CA TYR A 110 14.21 5.54 6.57
C TYR A 110 13.33 6.75 6.22
N VAL A 111 12.33 6.58 5.34
CA VAL A 111 11.43 7.67 4.95
C VAL A 111 10.62 8.14 6.15
N LYS A 112 10.07 7.23 6.95
CA LYS A 112 9.30 7.57 8.16
C LYS A 112 10.09 8.46 9.12
N GLU A 113 11.37 8.15 9.34
CA GLU A 113 12.23 8.91 10.25
C GLU A 113 12.70 10.24 9.66
N ARG A 114 12.96 10.29 8.35
CA ARG A 114 13.57 11.46 7.70
C ARG A 114 12.56 12.48 7.20
N ILE A 115 11.34 12.08 6.89
CA ILE A 115 10.35 12.96 6.25
C ILE A 115 10.06 14.22 7.05
N GLN A 116 10.06 14.15 8.39
CA GLN A 116 9.79 15.32 9.23
C GLN A 116 10.90 16.37 9.10
N SER A 117 12.16 15.96 9.28
CA SER A 117 13.30 16.88 9.18
C SER A 117 13.47 17.43 7.76
N GLU A 118 13.32 16.57 6.75
CA GLU A 118 13.42 16.95 5.34
C GLU A 118 12.32 17.92 4.91
N LEU A 119 11.08 17.70 5.34
CA LEU A 119 9.98 18.63 5.03
C LEU A 119 10.17 19.97 5.72
N VAL A 120 10.66 19.99 6.96
CA VAL A 120 10.98 21.26 7.64
C VAL A 120 12.07 21.98 6.85
N GLU A 121 13.19 21.33 6.54
CA GLU A 121 14.28 21.95 5.78
C GLU A 121 13.84 22.47 4.40
N LYS A 122 13.01 21.71 3.68
CA LYS A 122 12.58 22.08 2.33
C LYS A 122 11.49 23.14 2.30
N LEU A 123 10.54 23.09 3.24
CA LEU A 123 9.40 23.99 3.25
C LEU A 123 9.70 25.29 4.00
N TYR A 124 10.56 25.29 5.04
CA TYR A 124 10.94 26.52 5.78
C TYR A 124 11.99 27.37 5.06
N LYS A 125 11.79 27.63 3.78
CA LYS A 125 12.61 28.55 3.01
C LYS A 125 11.88 29.87 2.86
N THR A 126 12.31 30.87 3.63
CA THR A 126 11.66 32.19 3.68
C THR A 126 11.53 32.84 2.31
N GLU A 127 12.49 32.60 1.41
CA GLU A 127 12.50 33.13 0.05
C GLU A 127 11.36 32.56 -0.83
N GLU A 128 10.88 31.34 -0.54
CA GLU A 128 9.87 30.64 -1.35
C GLU A 128 8.46 30.76 -0.74
N PHE A 129 8.31 31.31 0.47
CA PHE A 129 7.03 31.38 1.19
C PHE A 129 5.94 32.14 0.45
N ASN A 130 6.27 33.26 -0.21
CA ASN A 130 5.26 34.06 -0.92
C ASN A 130 4.58 33.25 -2.03
N GLN A 131 5.31 32.36 -2.69
CA GLN A 131 4.77 31.50 -3.74
C GLN A 131 4.11 30.25 -3.16
N LEU A 132 4.75 29.62 -2.16
CA LEU A 132 4.26 28.37 -1.58
C LEU A 132 2.97 28.57 -0.75
N LEU A 133 2.80 29.74 -0.14
CA LEU A 133 1.64 30.11 0.68
C LEU A 133 0.65 31.01 -0.08
N GLU A 134 0.80 31.15 -1.39
CA GLU A 134 -0.15 31.87 -2.22
C GLU A 134 -1.50 31.13 -2.21
N GLU A 135 -2.57 31.85 -1.89
CA GLU A 135 -3.92 31.28 -1.94
C GLU A 135 -4.35 31.06 -3.39
N SER A 136 -5.13 30.01 -3.65
CA SER A 136 -5.69 29.79 -4.99
C SER A 136 -6.71 30.88 -5.36
N ASP A 137 -6.77 31.26 -6.65
CA ASP A 137 -7.69 32.27 -7.19
C ASP A 137 -9.17 32.05 -6.80
N ASP A 138 -9.62 30.79 -6.77
CA ASP A 138 -11.00 30.48 -6.38
C ASP A 138 -11.30 30.79 -4.91
N ILE A 139 -10.33 30.56 -4.03
CA ILE A 139 -10.44 30.93 -2.60
C ILE A 139 -10.40 32.44 -2.46
N HIS A 140 -9.50 33.11 -3.19
CA HIS A 140 -9.40 34.56 -3.24
C HIS A 140 -10.74 35.20 -3.63
N ARG A 141 -11.35 34.74 -4.73
CA ARG A 141 -12.64 35.23 -5.22
C ARG A 141 -13.75 35.02 -4.19
N ARG A 142 -13.87 33.83 -3.61
CA ARG A 142 -14.89 33.56 -2.57
C ARG A 142 -14.71 34.45 -1.34
N ARG A 143 -13.47 34.69 -0.91
CA ARG A 143 -13.16 35.60 0.21
C ARG A 143 -13.55 37.03 -0.12
N GLN A 144 -13.29 37.47 -1.35
CA GLN A 144 -13.67 38.80 -1.82
C GLN A 144 -15.20 38.96 -1.83
N GLU A 145 -15.94 38.04 -2.45
CA GLU A 145 -17.41 38.05 -2.51
C GLU A 145 -18.05 38.09 -1.11
N ALA A 146 -17.55 37.26 -0.18
CA ALA A 146 -18.04 37.25 1.20
C ALA A 146 -17.76 38.57 1.93
N THR A 147 -16.59 39.18 1.68
CA THR A 147 -16.22 40.48 2.26
C THR A 147 -17.10 41.60 1.73
N GLU A 148 -17.40 41.58 0.43
CA GLU A 148 -18.29 42.56 -0.22
C GLU A 148 -19.72 42.43 0.31
N MET A 149 -20.22 41.20 0.44
CA MET A 149 -21.52 40.92 1.03
C MET A 149 -21.60 41.41 2.48
N LEU A 150 -20.56 41.14 3.28
CA LEU A 150 -20.50 41.59 4.67
C LEU A 150 -20.54 43.12 4.78
N LYS A 151 -19.80 43.84 3.92
CA LYS A 151 -19.85 45.30 3.85
C LYS A 151 -21.25 45.81 3.49
N ALA A 152 -21.93 45.16 2.55
CA ALA A 152 -23.30 45.52 2.16
C ALA A 152 -24.28 45.36 3.34
N LEU A 153 -24.19 44.25 4.07
CA LEU A 153 -25.02 43.99 5.25
C LEU A 153 -24.75 44.98 6.39
N GLN A 154 -23.49 45.33 6.64
CA GLN A 154 -23.14 46.36 7.63
C GLN A 154 -23.73 47.73 7.28
N LYS A 155 -23.66 48.12 6.00
CA LYS A 155 -24.27 49.37 5.54
C LYS A 155 -25.79 49.35 5.68
N ALA A 156 -26.43 48.23 5.35
CA ALA A 156 -27.88 48.08 5.56
C ALA A 156 -28.27 48.21 7.04
N ALA A 157 -27.49 47.60 7.94
CA ALA A 157 -27.71 47.71 9.38
C ALA A 157 -27.56 49.16 9.88
N GLN A 158 -26.57 49.91 9.36
CA GLN A 158 -26.41 51.33 9.69
C GLN A 158 -27.63 52.16 9.25
N ILE A 159 -28.11 51.96 8.02
CA ILE A 159 -29.29 52.67 7.49
C ILE A 159 -30.53 52.36 8.35
N ILE A 160 -30.72 51.10 8.77
CA ILE A 160 -31.82 50.72 9.68
C ILE A 160 -31.70 51.47 11.01
N GLY A 161 -30.49 51.62 11.54
CA GLY A 161 -30.23 52.43 12.74
C GLY A 161 -30.63 53.90 12.56
N GLU A 162 -30.21 54.52 11.46
CA GLU A 162 -30.54 55.92 11.13
C GLU A 162 -32.05 56.16 10.98
N VAL A 163 -32.78 55.22 10.36
CA VAL A 163 -34.24 55.28 10.23
C VAL A 163 -34.94 55.15 11.58
N ARG A 164 -34.49 54.22 12.44
CA ARG A 164 -35.05 54.05 13.79
C ARG A 164 -34.90 55.33 14.60
N ASP A 165 -33.72 55.93 14.55
CA ASP A 165 -33.45 57.18 15.25
C ASP A 165 -34.35 58.28 14.68
N SER A 166 -34.56 58.32 13.35
CA SER A 166 -35.46 59.27 12.67
C SER A 166 -36.94 59.19 13.04
N GLN A 167 -37.43 58.04 13.52
CA GLN A 167 -38.82 57.88 13.98
C GLN A 167 -39.03 58.24 15.46
N LEU A 168 -37.96 58.53 16.18
CA LEU A 168 -38.01 58.94 17.60
C LEU A 168 -38.19 60.46 17.77
N TRP A 169 -38.29 61.23 16.68
CA TRP A 169 -38.54 62.68 16.68
C TRP A 169 -39.90 63.03 16.09
#